data_AF-A0A2T1GH22-F1
#
_entry.id   AF-A0A2T1GH22-F1
#
_cell.length_a   1.000
_cell.length_b   1.000
_cell.length_c   1.000
_cell.angle_alpha   90.00
_cell.angle_beta   90.00
_cell.angle_gamma   90.00
#
_symmetry.space_group_name_H-M   'P 1'
#
loop_
_entity.id
_entity.type
_entity.pdbx_description
1 polymer ?
#
loop_
_entity_poly.entity_id
_entity_poly.type
_entity_poly.pdbx_seq_one_letter_code
_entity_poly.pdbx_strand_id
1 'polypeptide(L)'
;MGDLGYFYAVLQITGFIGGGAMLFWLLKDAIYCDECSIDLKRCTIQERYTSEPLRTLQQKLQVFKNKLKTEPPIAAISYHAKEMGTTKAVDTHLRTRVIVHKCDRCGVSHLQCDTERSISNKYWSGLPLTRIIHWYKPENSHNDLDRSK
;
A
#
# COMPACT_ATOMS: atom_id res chain seq x y z
N MET A 1 -16.36 -22.02 45.59
CA MET A 1 -17.18 -21.39 44.52
C MET A 1 -16.48 -20.23 43.79
N GLY A 2 -15.21 -19.89 44.10
CA GLY A 2 -14.49 -18.80 43.41
C GLY A 2 -13.83 -19.20 42.08
N ASP A 3 -13.34 -20.44 41.96
CA ASP A 3 -12.55 -20.87 40.79
C ASP A 3 -13.34 -20.90 39.47
N LEU A 4 -14.61 -21.29 39.53
CA LEU A 4 -15.48 -21.27 38.34
C LEU A 4 -15.69 -19.83 37.84
N GLY A 5 -15.81 -18.85 38.74
CA GLY A 5 -15.94 -17.43 38.37
C GLY A 5 -14.68 -16.90 37.69
N TYR A 6 -13.50 -17.28 38.18
CA TYR A 6 -12.23 -16.94 37.54
C TYR A 6 -12.09 -17.59 36.16
N PHE A 7 -12.47 -18.85 36.01
CA PHE A 7 -12.45 -19.54 34.72
C PHE A 7 -13.33 -18.84 33.67
N TYR A 8 -14.57 -18.49 34.04
CA TYR A 8 -15.48 -17.74 33.15
C TYR A 8 -14.94 -16.34 32.81
N ALA A 9 -14.33 -15.64 33.77
CA ALA A 9 -13.71 -14.34 33.52
C ALA A 9 -12.52 -14.45 32.54
N VAL A 10 -11.67 -15.46 32.70
CA VAL A 10 -10.54 -15.71 31.79
C VAL A 10 -11.04 -16.05 30.38
N LEU A 11 -12.10 -16.84 30.26
CA LEU A 11 -12.68 -17.21 28.96
C LEU A 11 -13.28 -15.99 28.23
N GLN A 12 -13.92 -15.06 28.96
CA GLN A 12 -14.41 -13.80 28.40
C GLN A 12 -13.27 -12.88 27.96
N ILE A 13 -12.23 -12.73 28.78
CA ILE A 13 -11.07 -11.87 28.45
C ILE A 13 -10.34 -12.41 27.23
N THR A 14 -10.09 -13.71 27.18
CA THR A 14 -9.43 -14.36 26.04
C THR A 14 -10.28 -14.30 24.77
N GLY A 15 -11.60 -14.47 24.88
CA GLY A 15 -12.54 -14.28 23.78
C GLY A 15 -12.54 -12.85 23.23
N PHE A 16 -12.53 -11.85 24.11
CA PHE A 16 -12.47 -10.44 23.72
C PHE A 16 -11.14 -10.07 23.04
N ILE A 17 -10.01 -10.51 23.61
CA ILE A 17 -8.69 -10.29 23.03
C ILE A 17 -8.57 -11.01 21.68
N GLY A 18 -9.04 -12.25 21.59
CA GLY A 18 -9.03 -13.03 20.35
C GLY A 18 -9.88 -12.39 19.25
N GLY A 19 -11.10 -11.96 19.58
CA GLY A 19 -11.99 -11.26 18.66
C GLY A 19 -11.41 -9.92 18.20
N GLY A 20 -10.87 -9.13 19.12
CA GLY A 20 -10.19 -7.86 18.81
C GLY A 20 -8.96 -8.06 17.93
N ALA A 21 -8.13 -9.06 18.22
CA ALA A 21 -6.96 -9.39 17.40
C ALA A 21 -7.37 -9.85 15.99
N MET A 22 -8.40 -10.70 15.87
CA MET A 22 -8.91 -11.15 14.58
C MET A 22 -9.41 -9.98 13.73
N LEU A 23 -10.21 -9.08 14.33
CA LEU A 23 -10.73 -7.90 13.64
C LEU A 23 -9.60 -6.96 13.22
N PHE A 24 -8.62 -6.74 14.09
CA PHE A 24 -7.43 -5.95 13.76
C PHE A 24 -6.69 -6.53 12.56
N TRP A 25 -6.47 -7.85 12.52
CA TRP A 25 -5.82 -8.51 11.39
C TRP A 25 -6.61 -8.39 10.08
N LEU A 26 -7.94 -8.42 10.14
CA LEU A 26 -8.80 -8.22 8.97
C LEU A 26 -8.77 -6.77 8.46
N LEU A 27 -8.72 -5.80 9.37
CA LEU A 27 -8.82 -4.38 9.02
C LEU A 27 -7.48 -3.69 8.78
N LYS A 28 -6.36 -4.21 9.30
CA LYS A 28 -5.07 -3.48 9.26
C LYS A 28 -4.57 -3.14 7.85
N ASP A 29 -4.97 -3.92 6.85
CA ASP A 29 -4.54 -3.77 5.45
C ASP A 29 -5.68 -3.26 4.53
N ALA A 30 -6.88 -3.03 5.08
CA ALA A 30 -8.02 -2.51 4.33
C ALA A 30 -7.91 -0.99 4.19
N ILE A 31 -8.04 -0.49 2.97
CA ILE A 31 -8.08 0.95 2.68
C ILE A 31 -9.52 1.29 2.34
N TYR A 32 -10.08 2.23 3.07
CA TYR A 32 -11.50 2.56 3.02
C TYR A 32 -11.78 3.79 2.15
N CYS A 33 -12.89 3.77 1.41
CA CYS A 33 -13.35 4.92 0.63
C CYS A 33 -14.41 5.68 1.42
N ASP A 34 -14.10 6.90 1.85
CA ASP A 34 -15.03 7.73 2.64
C ASP A 34 -16.31 8.10 1.88
N GLU A 35 -16.25 8.23 0.55
CA GLU A 35 -17.43 8.60 -0.27
C GLU A 35 -18.44 7.45 -0.41
N CYS A 36 -17.95 6.23 -0.62
CA CYS A 36 -18.79 5.07 -0.97
C CYS A 36 -18.97 4.10 0.19
N SER A 37 -18.29 4.33 1.30
CA SER A 37 -18.30 3.49 2.49
C SER A 37 -17.92 2.03 2.23
N ILE A 38 -17.01 1.80 1.27
CA ILE A 38 -16.53 0.47 0.87
C ILE A 38 -15.01 0.40 0.84
N ASP A 39 -14.47 -0.81 0.97
CA ASP A 39 -13.04 -1.07 0.81
C ASP A 39 -12.60 -0.90 -0.65
N LEU A 40 -11.46 -0.25 -0.86
CA LEU A 40 -10.87 -0.13 -2.19
C LEU A 40 -10.25 -1.46 -2.61
N LYS A 41 -10.50 -1.85 -3.86
CA LYS A 41 -9.86 -3.02 -4.44
C LYS A 41 -8.45 -2.67 -4.90
N ARG A 42 -7.51 -3.57 -4.63
CA ARG A 42 -6.14 -3.44 -5.14
C ARG A 42 -6.14 -3.69 -6.65
N CYS A 43 -5.73 -2.70 -7.44
CA CYS A 43 -5.73 -2.78 -8.91
C CYS A 43 -4.35 -3.09 -9.48
N THR A 44 -3.30 -2.50 -8.92
CA THR A 44 -1.96 -2.63 -9.50
C THR A 44 -0.90 -2.59 -8.42
N ILE A 45 0.10 -3.47 -8.56
CA ILE A 45 1.31 -3.47 -7.76
C ILE A 45 2.48 -3.35 -8.73
N GLN A 46 3.36 -2.40 -8.47
CA GLN A 46 4.61 -2.25 -9.20
C GLN A 46 5.77 -2.22 -8.23
N GLU A 47 6.66 -3.20 -8.37
CA GLU A 47 7.87 -3.32 -7.57
C GLU A 47 9.10 -2.98 -8.40
N ARG A 48 10.02 -2.24 -7.78
CA ARG A 48 11.32 -1.88 -8.35
C ARG A 48 12.41 -2.08 -7.30
N TYR A 49 13.49 -2.72 -7.70
CA TYR A 49 14.61 -3.11 -6.86
C TYR A 49 15.83 -2.29 -7.24
N THR A 50 16.55 -1.79 -6.24
CA THR A 50 17.74 -0.96 -6.46
C THR A 50 18.89 -1.37 -5.53
N SER A 51 20.09 -1.29 -6.08
CA SER A 51 21.36 -1.37 -5.35
C SER A 51 21.96 0.01 -5.09
N GLU A 52 21.29 1.08 -5.50
CA GLU A 52 21.72 2.45 -5.22
C GLU A 52 21.66 2.76 -3.72
N PRO A 53 22.53 3.65 -3.24
CA PRO A 53 22.50 4.07 -1.85
C PRO A 53 21.16 4.75 -1.51
N LEU A 54 20.70 4.55 -0.29
CA LEU A 54 19.40 5.06 0.21
C LEU A 54 19.21 6.57 -0.04
N ARG A 55 20.29 7.36 0.03
CA ARG A 55 20.25 8.81 -0.19
C ARG A 55 19.83 9.17 -1.62
N THR A 56 20.33 8.44 -2.62
CA THR A 56 19.94 8.62 -4.03
C THR A 56 18.48 8.23 -4.23
N LEU A 57 18.07 7.12 -3.62
CA LEU A 57 16.66 6.69 -3.66
C LEU A 57 15.73 7.73 -3.01
N GLN A 58 16.13 8.32 -1.89
CA GLN A 58 15.37 9.41 -1.25
C GLN A 58 15.21 10.62 -2.17
N GLN A 59 16.25 11.00 -2.92
CA GLN A 59 16.15 12.10 -3.89
C GLN A 59 15.16 11.77 -5.01
N LYS A 60 15.23 10.55 -5.58
CA LYS A 60 14.26 10.08 -6.58
C LYS A 60 12.83 10.04 -6.03
N LEU A 61 12.66 9.64 -4.78
CA LEU A 61 11.35 9.65 -4.09
C LEU A 61 10.81 11.07 -3.89
N GLN A 62 11.66 12.06 -3.64
CA GLN A 62 11.22 13.47 -3.59
C GLN A 62 10.76 13.96 -4.97
N VAL A 63 11.48 13.59 -6.04
CA VAL A 63 11.05 13.90 -7.41
C VAL A 63 9.71 13.23 -7.72
N PHE A 64 9.55 11.95 -7.37
CA PHE A 64 8.30 11.22 -7.52
C PHE A 64 7.15 11.88 -6.74
N LYS A 65 7.38 12.28 -5.48
CA LYS A 65 6.41 13.01 -4.65
C LYS A 65 6.01 14.35 -5.27
N ASN A 66 6.96 15.06 -5.85
CA ASN A 66 6.69 16.33 -6.54
C ASN A 66 5.88 16.08 -7.81
N LYS A 67 6.23 15.08 -8.62
CA LYS A 67 5.46 14.69 -9.80
C LYS A 67 4.02 14.29 -9.47
N LEU A 68 3.79 13.58 -8.37
CA LEU A 68 2.42 13.27 -7.92
C LEU A 68 1.59 14.52 -7.58
N LYS A 69 2.22 15.65 -7.25
CA LYS A 69 1.52 16.91 -6.97
C LYS A 69 1.31 17.77 -8.21
N THR A 70 2.23 17.72 -9.18
CA THR A 70 2.28 18.66 -10.31
C THR A 70 1.84 18.05 -11.64
N GLU A 71 1.89 16.72 -11.77
CA GLU A 71 1.63 16.00 -13.01
C GLU A 71 0.50 14.97 -12.81
N PRO A 72 -0.15 14.52 -13.89
CA PRO A 72 -1.12 13.43 -13.80
C PRO A 72 -0.48 12.17 -13.18
N PRO A 73 -1.20 11.42 -12.33
CA PRO A 73 -0.65 10.26 -11.60
C PRO A 73 0.02 9.20 -12.47
N ILE A 74 -0.46 9.02 -13.72
CA ILE A 74 0.13 8.12 -14.71
C ILE A 74 1.59 8.50 -15.02
N ALA A 75 1.89 9.80 -15.13
CA ALA A 75 3.25 10.27 -15.39
C ALA A 75 4.18 9.95 -14.21
N ALA A 76 3.71 10.14 -12.98
CA ALA A 76 4.47 9.76 -11.78
C ALA A 76 4.73 8.25 -11.72
N ILE A 77 3.73 7.41 -11.99
CA ILE A 77 3.89 5.94 -12.06
C ILE A 77 4.90 5.56 -13.15
N SER A 78 4.85 6.22 -14.30
CA SER A 78 5.82 5.98 -15.39
C SER A 78 7.25 6.37 -14.99
N TYR A 79 7.42 7.45 -14.22
CA TYR A 79 8.71 7.86 -13.67
C TYR A 79 9.23 6.81 -12.69
N HIS A 80 8.38 6.32 -11.78
CA HIS A 80 8.72 5.22 -10.88
C HIS A 80 9.18 3.98 -11.66
N ALA A 81 8.48 3.64 -12.74
CA ALA A 81 8.81 2.49 -13.59
C ALA A 81 10.22 2.53 -14.19
N LYS A 82 10.70 3.74 -14.54
CA LYS A 82 11.95 4.00 -15.25
C LYS A 82 13.13 4.23 -14.31
N GLU A 83 12.92 5.01 -13.25
CA GLU A 83 14.03 5.58 -12.46
C GLU A 83 14.30 4.84 -11.16
N MET A 84 13.35 4.04 -10.65
CA MET A 84 13.46 3.43 -9.32
C MET A 84 14.19 2.08 -9.29
N GLY A 85 14.77 1.68 -10.42
CA GLY A 85 15.62 0.49 -10.53
C GLY A 85 15.01 -0.60 -11.40
N THR A 86 15.37 -1.85 -11.13
CA THR A 86 15.05 -3.00 -11.98
C THR A 86 13.86 -3.80 -11.46
N THR A 87 13.32 -4.71 -12.27
CA THR A 87 12.26 -5.64 -11.86
C THR A 87 12.78 -6.85 -11.09
N LYS A 88 14.09 -7.11 -11.06
CA LYS A 88 14.68 -8.31 -10.49
C LYS A 88 15.49 -7.96 -9.24
N ALA A 89 15.32 -8.74 -8.18
CA ALA A 89 16.00 -8.54 -6.90
C ALA A 89 17.43 -9.12 -6.87
N VAL A 90 18.24 -8.90 -7.92
CA VAL A 90 19.61 -9.45 -8.01
C VAL A 90 20.58 -8.45 -7.40
N ASP A 91 21.23 -8.83 -6.30
CA ASP A 91 22.21 -8.00 -5.57
C ASP A 91 21.66 -6.64 -5.10
N THR A 92 20.35 -6.57 -4.87
CA THR A 92 19.64 -5.36 -4.43
C THR A 92 19.28 -5.44 -2.96
N HIS A 93 19.52 -4.35 -2.22
CA HIS A 93 19.23 -4.28 -0.79
C HIS A 93 18.03 -3.36 -0.47
N LEU A 94 17.50 -2.64 -1.48
CA LEU A 94 16.34 -1.78 -1.36
C LEU A 94 15.31 -2.11 -2.44
N ARG A 95 14.03 -1.97 -2.09
CA ARG A 95 12.91 -2.01 -3.04
C ARG A 95 11.96 -0.85 -2.80
N THR A 96 11.34 -0.40 -3.88
CA THR A 96 10.19 0.50 -3.86
C THR A 96 8.99 -0.22 -4.43
N ARG A 97 7.85 -0.06 -3.77
CA ARG A 97 6.59 -0.67 -4.16
C ARG A 97 5.54 0.42 -4.28
N VAL A 98 5.00 0.58 -5.49
CA VAL A 98 3.81 1.39 -5.73
C VAL A 98 2.60 0.47 -5.79
N ILE A 99 1.62 0.75 -4.96
CA ILE A 99 0.35 0.04 -4.88
C ILE A 99 -0.77 1.03 -5.19
N VAL A 100 -1.60 0.70 -6.18
CA VAL A 100 -2.78 1.49 -6.51
C VAL A 100 -4.02 0.68 -6.14
N HIS A 101 -4.86 1.28 -5.30
CA HIS A 101 -6.19 0.78 -4.98
C HIS A 101 -7.21 1.71 -5.64
N LYS A 102 -8.32 1.15 -6.13
CA LYS A 102 -9.41 1.90 -6.75
C LYS A 102 -10.73 1.54 -6.08
N CYS A 103 -11.58 2.54 -5.91
CA CYS A 103 -12.97 2.33 -5.56
C CYS A 103 -13.77 1.95 -6.82
N ASP A 104 -14.45 0.81 -6.79
CA ASP A 104 -15.26 0.34 -7.92
C ASP A 104 -16.49 1.21 -8.19
N ARG A 105 -16.94 2.02 -7.22
CA ARG A 105 -18.14 2.85 -7.34
C ARG A 105 -17.84 4.28 -7.80
N CYS A 106 -17.04 5.03 -7.06
CA CYS A 106 -16.77 6.44 -7.37
C CYS A 106 -15.48 6.66 -8.20
N GLY A 107 -14.70 5.62 -8.44
CA GLY A 107 -13.46 5.70 -9.23
C GLY A 107 -12.27 6.34 -8.50
N VAL A 108 -12.45 6.82 -7.27
CA VAL A 108 -11.35 7.36 -6.44
C VAL A 108 -10.26 6.31 -6.32
N SER A 109 -9.02 6.74 -6.51
CA SER A 109 -7.84 5.92 -6.47
C SER A 109 -6.92 6.37 -5.34
N HIS A 110 -6.40 5.39 -4.61
CA HIS A 110 -5.42 5.54 -3.55
C HIS A 110 -4.09 4.95 -4.02
N LEU A 111 -3.09 5.81 -4.18
CA LEU A 111 -1.73 5.41 -4.50
C LEU A 111 -0.88 5.46 -3.24
N GLN A 112 -0.22 4.35 -2.96
CA GLN A 112 0.75 4.21 -1.88
C GLN A 112 2.08 3.78 -2.46
N CYS A 113 3.15 4.52 -2.16
CA CYS A 113 4.51 4.13 -2.45
C CYS A 113 5.23 3.85 -1.13
N ASP A 114 5.69 2.62 -0.95
CA ASP A 114 6.50 2.20 0.18
C ASP A 114 7.93 1.91 -0.28
N THR A 115 8.91 2.26 0.56
CA THR A 115 10.28 1.76 0.38
C THR A 115 10.57 0.74 1.46
N GLU A 116 11.22 -0.34 1.08
CA GLU A 116 11.56 -1.42 1.98
C GLU A 116 13.02 -1.82 1.80
N ARG A 117 13.65 -2.24 2.89
CA ARG A 117 15.02 -2.74 2.91
C ARG A 117 15.01 -4.27 3.07
N SER A 118 15.91 -4.94 2.36
CA SER A 118 16.13 -6.37 2.55
C SER A 118 16.77 -6.61 3.93
N ILE A 119 16.10 -7.38 4.77
CA ILE A 119 16.69 -7.93 6.01
C ILE A 119 17.36 -9.28 5.69
N SER A 120 16.77 -10.04 4.78
CA SER A 120 17.33 -11.28 4.24
C SER A 120 16.72 -11.56 2.87
N ASN A 121 17.23 -12.56 2.15
CA ASN A 121 16.77 -12.92 0.79
C ASN A 121 15.24 -13.14 0.66
N LYS A 122 14.52 -13.38 1.77
CA LYS A 122 13.06 -13.60 1.77
C LYS A 122 12.27 -12.53 2.54
N TYR A 123 12.93 -11.70 3.35
CA TYR A 123 12.25 -10.78 4.27
C TYR A 123 12.66 -9.33 4.01
N TRP A 124 11.65 -8.49 3.88
CA TRP A 124 11.79 -7.06 3.63
C TRP A 124 11.10 -6.28 4.75
N SER A 125 11.75 -5.22 5.24
CA SER A 125 11.17 -4.32 6.23
C SER A 125 10.88 -2.95 5.64
N GLY A 126 9.69 -2.42 5.95
CA GLY A 126 9.31 -1.06 5.58
C GLY A 126 10.21 -0.02 6.24
N LEU A 127 10.62 0.98 5.45
CA LEU A 127 11.34 2.16 5.92
C LEU A 127 10.32 3.29 6.18
N PRO A 128 10.00 3.62 7.45
CA PRO A 128 8.86 4.47 7.80
C PRO A 128 8.94 5.90 7.23
N LEU A 129 10.13 6.43 6.95
CA LEU A 129 10.33 7.80 6.46
C LEU A 129 10.16 7.97 4.94
N THR A 130 9.68 6.94 4.24
CA THR A 130 9.62 6.92 2.77
C THR A 130 8.25 6.58 2.20
N ARG A 131 7.24 6.42 3.07
CA ARG A 131 5.86 6.17 2.63
C ARG A 131 5.27 7.43 2.03
N ILE A 132 4.82 7.35 0.79
CA ILE A 132 4.11 8.43 0.09
C ILE A 132 2.69 7.94 -0.19
N ILE A 133 1.70 8.70 0.27
CA ILE A 133 0.28 8.43 0.03
C ILE A 133 -0.29 9.57 -0.79
N HIS A 134 -1.06 9.24 -1.83
CA HIS A 134 -1.73 10.20 -2.68
C HIS A 134 -3.11 9.69 -3.11
N TRP A 135 -4.13 10.51 -2.87
CA TRP A 135 -5.50 10.26 -3.31
C TRP A 135 -5.78 11.08 -4.56
N TYR A 136 -6.35 10.46 -5.58
CA TYR A 136 -6.74 11.14 -6.81
C TYR A 136 -7.98 10.48 -7.42
N LYS A 137 -8.75 11.26 -8.18
CA LYS A 137 -9.86 10.76 -8.99
C LYS A 137 -9.42 10.85 -10.46
N PRO A 138 -9.28 9.73 -11.18
CA PRO A 138 -8.96 9.78 -12.60
C PRO A 138 -10.14 10.44 -13.35
N GLU A 139 -9.86 11.47 -14.14
CA GLU A 139 -10.89 12.26 -14.87
C GLU A 139 -11.69 11.44 -15.91
N ASN A 140 -11.35 10.16 -16.15
CA ASN A 140 -11.99 9.31 -17.15
C ASN A 140 -12.45 7.95 -16.58
N SER A 141 -13.33 7.92 -15.57
CA SER A 141 -13.95 6.65 -15.13
C SER A 141 -15.30 6.35 -15.80
N HIS A 142 -15.72 7.12 -16.81
CA HIS A 142 -17.07 7.01 -17.39
C HIS A 142 -17.18 6.43 -18.81
N ASN A 143 -16.09 6.02 -19.49
CA ASN A 143 -16.15 5.69 -20.93
C ASN A 143 -15.64 4.30 -21.38
N ASP A 144 -15.25 3.39 -20.50
CA ASP A 144 -14.69 2.09 -20.94
C ASP A 144 -15.63 0.88 -20.77
N LEU A 145 -16.96 1.09 -20.69
CA LEU A 145 -17.94 -0.01 -20.72
C LEU A 145 -18.66 -0.20 -22.06
N ASP A 146 -18.35 0.60 -23.09
CA ASP A 146 -19.00 0.54 -24.42
C ASP A 146 -18.08 0.11 -25.56
N ARG A 147 -17.02 -0.66 -25.27
CA ARG A 147 -16.12 -1.22 -26.30
C ARG A 147 -15.87 -2.72 -26.14
N SER A 148 -16.97 -3.48 -26.16
CA SER A 148 -16.96 -4.88 -26.61
C SER A 148 -18.38 -5.29 -26.99
N LYS A 149 -18.76 -4.92 -28.21
CA LYS A 149 -19.75 -5.63 -29.03
C LYS A 149 -19.03 -6.10 -30.29
#